data_AF-A0A0F8YED0-F1
#
_entry.id   AF-A0A0F8YED0-F1
#
_cell.length_a   1.000
_cell.length_b   1.000
_cell.length_c   1.000
_cell.angle_alpha   90.00
_cell.angle_beta   90.00
_cell.angle_gamma   90.00
#
_symmetry.space_group_name_H-M   'P 1'
#
loop_
_entity.id
_entity.type
_entity.pdbx_description
1 polymer ?
#
loop_
_entity_poly.entity_id
_entity_poly.type
_entity_poly.pdbx_seq_one_letter_code
_entity_poly.pdbx_strand_id
1 'polypeptide(L)' 'MEQPNYMESLRRFHRSFDCVANDSPAIVDKETALLRVKLIISEAAEVTEAIANDDMTEIFDGLIDLLYVTFGT' A
#
# COMPACT_ATOMS: atom_id res chain seq x y z
N MET A 1 14.87 -14.99 -16.36
CA MET A 1 13.67 -15.00 -15.50
C MET A 1 12.80 -13.84 -15.92
N GLU A 2 11.53 -14.08 -16.15
CA GLU A 2 10.56 -13.01 -16.41
C GLU A 2 10.42 -12.19 -15.12
N GLN A 3 10.52 -10.86 -15.22
CA GLN A 3 10.40 -10.02 -14.03
C GLN A 3 8.95 -10.03 -13.54
N PRO A 4 8.70 -10.16 -12.23
CA PRO A 4 7.36 -10.10 -11.70
C PRO A 4 6.72 -8.74 -12.02
N ASN A 5 5.51 -8.78 -12.57
CA ASN A 5 4.73 -7.58 -12.81
C ASN A 5 3.99 -7.18 -11.53
N TYR A 6 4.62 -6.33 -10.73
CA TYR A 6 4.09 -5.86 -9.44
C TYR A 6 2.70 -5.23 -9.55
N MET A 7 2.41 -4.54 -10.66
CA MET A 7 1.10 -3.95 -10.91
C MET A 7 0.02 -5.01 -11.13
N GLU A 8 0.35 -6.11 -11.81
CA GLU A 8 -0.60 -7.23 -11.98
C GLU A 8 -0.83 -7.98 -10.67
N SER A 9 0.23 -8.18 -9.86
CA SER A 9 0.10 -8.76 -8.53
C SER A 9 -0.80 -7.93 -7.62
N LEU A 10 -0.65 -6.60 -7.62
CA LEU A 10 -1.46 -5.68 -6.84
C LEU A 10 -2.92 -5.66 -7.32
N ARG A 11 -3.16 -5.68 -8.64
CA ARG A 11 -4.51 -5.84 -9.19
C ARG A 11 -5.16 -7.16 -8.79
N ARG A 12 -4.40 -8.27 -8.82
CA ARG A 12 -4.88 -9.58 -8.36
C ARG A 12 -5.24 -9.56 -6.88
N PHE A 13 -4.45 -8.89 -6.05
CA PHE A 13 -4.75 -8.71 -4.64
C PHE A 13 -6.06 -7.94 -4.44
N HIS A 14 -6.21 -6.74 -5.03
CA HIS A 14 -7.46 -5.98 -4.92
C HIS A 14 -8.69 -6.78 -5.35
N ARG A 15 -8.58 -7.57 -6.43
CA ARG A 15 -9.66 -8.46 -6.88
C ARG A 15 -9.94 -9.61 -5.90
N SER A 16 -8.93 -10.11 -5.20
CA SER A 16 -9.09 -11.22 -4.26
C SER A 16 -9.71 -10.80 -2.93
N PHE A 17 -9.59 -9.51 -2.58
CA PHE A 17 -10.09 -8.93 -1.34
C PHE A 17 -11.25 -7.94 -1.57
N ASP A 18 -11.86 -7.94 -2.76
CA ASP A 18 -12.96 -7.06 -3.16
C ASP A 18 -12.71 -5.57 -2.85
N CYS A 19 -11.45 -5.13 -2.98
CA CYS A 19 -11.08 -3.73 -2.80
C CYS A 19 -11.64 -2.90 -3.96
N VAL A 20 -12.06 -1.66 -3.67
CA VAL A 20 -12.51 -0.72 -4.69
C VAL A 20 -11.40 -0.47 -5.70
N ALA A 21 -11.63 -0.87 -6.95
CA ALA A 21 -10.73 -0.66 -8.08
C ALA A 21 -11.55 -0.19 -9.29
N ASN A 22 -11.11 0.89 -9.92
CA ASN A 22 -11.75 1.44 -11.12
C ASN A 22 -10.91 1.10 -12.36
N ASP A 23 -11.56 0.75 -13.47
CA ASP A 23 -10.88 0.45 -14.75
C ASP A 23 -10.26 1.69 -15.40
N SER A 24 -10.62 2.89 -14.93
CA SER A 24 -10.09 4.18 -15.37
C SER A 24 -9.89 5.12 -14.17
N PRO A 25 -8.98 6.11 -14.26
CA PRO A 25 -8.81 7.13 -13.22
C PRO A 25 -10.16 7.73 -12.80
N ALA A 26 -10.48 7.68 -11.52
CA ALA A 26 -11.77 8.09 -10.98
C ALA A 26 -11.64 8.55 -9.53
N ILE A 27 -12.55 9.43 -9.12
CA ILE A 27 -12.69 9.85 -7.73
C ILE A 27 -13.54 8.79 -7.03
N VAL A 28 -13.00 8.22 -5.95
CA VAL A 28 -13.73 7.29 -5.06
C VAL A 28 -14.58 8.06 -4.06
N ASP A 29 -15.47 7.37 -3.37
CA ASP A 29 -16.24 7.98 -2.30
C ASP A 29 -15.33 8.45 -1.15
N LYS A 30 -15.86 9.36 -0.32
CA LYS A 30 -15.11 10.01 0.75
C LYS A 30 -14.59 9.02 1.79
N GLU A 31 -15.35 7.95 2.09
CA GLU A 31 -14.96 6.97 3.09
C GLU A 31 -13.77 6.15 2.60
N THR A 32 -13.82 5.67 1.35
CA THR A 32 -12.70 4.97 0.70
C THR A 32 -11.45 5.86 0.62
N ALA A 33 -11.60 7.13 0.24
CA ALA A 33 -10.49 8.07 0.19
C ALA A 33 -9.83 8.27 1.57
N LEU A 34 -10.65 8.43 2.62
CA LEU A 34 -10.15 8.59 3.99
C LEU A 34 -9.47 7.31 4.51
N LEU A 35 -10.00 6.13 4.18
CA LEU A 35 -9.38 4.85 4.52
C LEU A 35 -7.99 4.72 3.91
N ARG A 36 -7.84 5.04 2.61
CA ARG A 36 -6.55 4.98 1.91
C ARG A 36 -5.52 5.93 2.52
N VAL A 37 -5.92 7.16 2.82
CA VAL A 37 -5.06 8.13 3.54
C VAL A 37 -4.66 7.60 4.91
N LYS A 38 -5.59 6.99 5.65
CA LYS A 38 -5.30 6.40 6.97
C LYS A 38 -4.25 5.29 6.87
N LEU A 39 -4.38 4.38 5.89
CA LEU A 39 -3.42 3.29 5.68
C LEU A 39 -2.02 3.85 5.38
N ILE A 40 -1.90 4.80 4.45
CA ILE A 40 -0.61 5.43 4.11
C ILE A 40 0.05 6.08 5.34
N ILE A 41 -0.73 6.77 6.17
CA ILE A 41 -0.22 7.40 7.40
C ILE A 41 0.24 6.35 8.41
N SER A 42 -0.50 5.23 8.55
CA SER A 42 -0.13 4.12 9.42
C SER A 42 1.21 3.50 9.02
N GLU A 43 1.38 3.08 7.76
CA GLU A 43 2.64 2.46 7.31
C GLU A 43 3.84 3.42 7.43
N ALA A 44 3.64 4.70 7.13
CA ALA A 44 4.68 5.72 7.28
C ALA A 44 5.09 5.94 8.76
N ALA A 45 4.15 5.80 9.69
CA ALA A 45 4.43 5.87 11.11
C ALA A 45 5.26 4.65 11.58
N GLU A 46 4.94 3.45 11.08
CA GLU A 46 5.68 2.22 11.38
C GLU A 46 7.13 2.31 10.90
N VAL A 47 7.37 2.80 9.67
CA VAL A 47 8.73 3.07 9.17
C VAL A 47 9.47 4.06 10.08
N THR A 48 8.77 5.11 10.55
CA THR A 48 9.38 6.11 11.45
C THR A 48 9.78 5.49 12.79
N GLU A 49 8.94 4.62 13.35
CA GLU A 49 9.24 3.90 14.59
C GLU A 49 10.39 2.91 14.41
N ALA A 50 10.41 2.15 13.31
CA ALA A 50 11.48 1.22 12.98
C ALA A 50 12.84 1.93 12.83
N ILE A 51 12.87 3.12 12.21
CA ILE A 51 14.07 3.98 12.15
C ILE A 51 14.50 4.41 13.56
N ALA A 52 13.56 4.83 14.41
CA ALA A 52 13.88 5.25 15.77
C ALA A 52 14.46 4.11 16.63
N ASN A 53 14.12 2.87 16.30
CA ASN A 53 14.58 1.67 17.00
C ASN A 53 15.82 1.01 16.36
N ASP A 54 16.41 1.60 15.31
CA ASP A 54 17.50 1.02 14.52
C ASP A 54 17.20 -0.41 14.00
N ASP A 55 15.93 -0.72 13.71
CA ASP A 55 15.49 -2.04 13.24
C ASP A 55 15.44 -2.11 11.71
N MET A 56 16.53 -2.55 11.10
CA MET A 56 16.65 -2.68 9.64
C MET A 56 15.60 -3.63 9.02
N THR A 57 15.14 -4.65 9.75
CA THR A 57 14.16 -5.60 9.21
C THR A 57 12.82 -4.92 9.09
N GLU A 58 12.38 -4.25 10.15
CA GLU A 58 11.11 -3.52 10.19
C GLU A 58 11.13 -2.27 9.28
N ILE A 59 12.29 -1.61 9.13
CA ILE A 59 12.44 -0.53 8.14
C ILE A 59 12.16 -1.05 6.73
N PHE A 60 12.71 -2.21 6.37
CA PHE A 60 12.50 -2.77 5.05
C PHE A 60 11.04 -3.21 4.85
N ASP A 61 10.45 -3.87 5.84
CA ASP A 61 9.07 -4.33 5.81
C ASP A 61 8.09 -3.14 5.63
N GLY A 62 8.17 -2.15 6.51
CA GLY A 62 7.32 -0.96 6.44
C GLY A 62 7.49 -0.14 5.15
N LEU A 63 8.69 -0.13 4.54
CA LEU A 63 8.88 0.53 3.24
C LEU A 63 8.17 -0.23 2.11
N ILE A 64 8.16 -1.56 2.14
CA ILE A 64 7.42 -2.36 1.17
C ILE A 64 5.91 -2.19 1.38
N ASP A 65 5.44 -2.17 2.62
CA ASP A 65 4.03 -1.95 2.94
C ASP A 65 3.56 -0.55 2.55
N LEU A 66 4.36 0.48 2.80
CA LEU A 66 4.08 1.84 2.34
C LEU A 66 3.93 1.92 0.81
N LEU A 67 4.82 1.25 0.07
CA LEU A 67 4.69 1.17 -1.40
C LEU A 67 3.39 0.44 -1.79
N TYR A 68 3.04 -0.61 -1.05
CA TYR A 68 1.84 -1.40 -1.31
C TYR A 68 0.56 -0.58 -1.15
N VAL A 69 0.40 0.13 -0.02
CA VAL A 69 -0.79 0.96 0.24
C VAL A 69 -0.83 2.19 -0.68
N THR A 70 0.34 2.69 -1.11
CA THR A 70 0.43 3.82 -2.04
C THR A 70 0.01 3.42 -3.45
N PHE A 71 0.53 2.31 -3.99
CA PHE A 71 0.09 1.79 -5.30
C PHE A 71 -1.31 1.18 -5.25
N GLY A 72 -1.78 0.79 -4.05
CA GLY A 72 -3.10 0.27 -3.77
C GLY A 72 -4.23 1.33 -3.80
N THR A 73 -3.87 2.60 -3.82
CA THR A 73 -4.78 3.74 -3.84
C THR A 73 -5.08 4.17 -5.28
#